data_AF-A0A087TQ26-F1
#
_entry.id   AF-A0A087TQ26-F1
#
_cell.length_a   1.000
_cell.length_b   1.000
_cell.length_c   1.000
_cell.angle_alpha   90.00
_cell.angle_beta   90.00
_cell.angle_gamma   90.00
#
_symmetry.space_group_name_H-M   'P 1'
#
loop_
_entity.id
_entity.type
_entity.pdbx_description
1 polymer ?
#
loop_
_entity_poly.entity_id
_entity_poly.type
_entity_poly.pdbx_seq_one_letter_code
_entity_poly.pdbx_strand_id
1 'polypeptide(L)' 'MHYCFELDYLKENPIGNFILGGDFNVASSLWGSPYENCRSLPLLDFIDSQNLILLYKSDASPTFITNAKI' A
#
# COMPACT_ATOMS: atom_id res chain seq x y z
N MET A 1 -9.69 -9.58 0.47
CA MET A 1 -8.87 -9.13 1.60
C MET A 1 -7.80 -10.20 1.81
N HIS A 2 -6.94 -10.43 0.80
CA HIS A 2 -5.97 -11.52 0.81
C HIS A 2 -4.67 -11.09 1.51
N TYR A 3 -4.13 -9.92 1.15
CA TYR A 3 -2.82 -9.42 1.61
C TYR A 3 -2.63 -9.23 3.13
N CYS A 4 -3.70 -9.23 3.95
CA CYS A 4 -3.52 -9.02 5.39
C CYS A 4 -2.68 -10.14 6.03
N PHE A 5 -2.89 -11.40 5.60
CA PHE A 5 -2.12 -12.53 6.12
C PHE A 5 -0.64 -12.48 5.72
N GLU A 6 -0.35 -12.10 4.47
CA GLU A 6 1.04 -11.95 4.03
C GLU A 6 1.76 -10.79 4.74
N LEU A 7 1.07 -9.68 4.98
CA LEU A 7 1.64 -8.55 5.74
C LEU A 7 1.93 -8.95 7.19
N ASP A 8 1.00 -9.63 7.86
CA ASP A 8 1.20 -10.10 9.23
C ASP A 8 2.37 -11.10 9.32
N TYR A 9 2.49 -12.02 8.36
CA TYR A 9 3.63 -12.92 8.27
C TYR A 9 4.97 -12.15 8.18
N LEU A 10 5.03 -11.10 7.36
CA LEU A 10 6.21 -10.26 7.22
C LEU A 10 6.52 -9.48 8.51
N LYS A 11 5.50 -9.02 9.25
CA LYS A 11 5.68 -8.38 10.57
C LYS A 11 6.32 -9.34 11.58
N GLU A 12 5.84 -10.58 11.60
CA GLU A 12 6.28 -11.60 12.56
C GLU A 12 7.64 -12.20 12.18
N ASN A 13 8.05 -12.12 10.91
CA ASN A 13 9.27 -12.71 10.37
C ASN A 13 10.11 -11.64 9.67
N PRO A 14 10.79 -10.75 10.42
CA PRO A 14 11.54 -9.64 9.85
C PRO A 14 12.65 -10.14 8.94
N ILE A 15 12.48 -9.88 7.64
CA ILE A 15 13.50 -10.09 6.61
C ILE A 15 14.41 -8.87 6.66
N GLY A 16 15.74 -9.06 6.59
CA GLY A 16 16.74 -7.99 6.75
C GLY A 16 16.46 -6.68 5.99
N ASN A 17 17.07 -6.49 4.82
CA ASN A 17 16.73 -5.34 3.97
C ASN A 17 15.80 -5.83 2.86
N PHE A 18 14.60 -5.28 2.76
CA PHE A 18 13.64 -5.65 1.72
C PHE A 18 12.98 -4.42 1.08
N ILE A 19 12.48 -4.62 -0.14
CA ILE A 19 11.60 -3.69 -0.83
C ILE A 19 10.31 -4.44 -1.11
N LEU A 20 9.20 -3.84 -0.73
CA LEU A 20 7.87 -4.36 -1.00
C LEU A 20 7.24 -3.55 -2.14
N GLY A 21 6.82 -4.23 -3.20
CA GLY A 21 6.14 -3.60 -4.35
C GLY A 21 5.11 -4.54 -4.94
N GLY A 22 3.95 -4.00 -5.32
CA GLY A 22 2.86 -4.77 -5.89
C GLY A 22 1.59 -3.94 -6.07
N ASP A 23 0.58 -4.55 -6.68
CA ASP A 23 -0.77 -3.99 -6.74
C ASP A 23 -1.54 -4.42 -5.49
N PHE A 24 -1.71 -3.49 -4.55
CA PHE A 24 -2.49 -3.72 -3.34
C PHE A 24 -4.00 -3.51 -3.57
N ASN A 25 -4.38 -2.85 -4.67
CA ASN A 25 -5.73 -2.39 -4.94
C ASN A 25 -6.32 -1.62 -3.73
N VAL A 26 -5.55 -0.63 -3.30
CA VAL A 26 -5.79 0.23 -2.13
C VAL A 26 -5.62 1.69 -2.53
N ALA A 27 -6.50 2.54 -2.01
CA ALA A 27 -6.53 3.97 -2.29
C ALA A 27 -6.12 4.76 -1.04
N SER A 28 -5.05 5.55 -1.14
CA SER A 28 -4.68 6.56 -0.15
C SER A 28 -3.96 7.76 -0.76
N SER A 29 -4.23 8.94 -0.22
CA SER A 29 -3.57 10.21 -0.60
C SER A 29 -2.06 10.17 -0.39
N LEU A 30 -1.57 9.34 0.54
CA LEU A 30 -0.13 9.14 0.79
C LEU A 30 0.63 8.72 -0.46
N TRP A 31 0.02 7.91 -1.34
CA TRP A 31 0.58 7.52 -2.64
C TRP A 31 -0.23 8.09 -3.82
N GLY A 32 -0.86 9.25 -3.62
CA GLY A 32 -1.43 10.05 -4.71
C GLY A 32 -2.82 9.62 -5.19
N SER A 33 -3.53 8.77 -4.43
CA SER A 33 -4.94 8.48 -4.74
C SER A 33 -5.82 9.71 -4.46
N PRO A 34 -6.78 10.05 -5.35
CA PRO A 34 -7.70 11.17 -5.12
C PRO A 34 -8.78 10.88 -4.06
N TYR A 35 -8.87 9.65 -3.56
CA TYR A 35 -9.78 9.24 -2.49
C TYR A 35 -9.11 8.24 -1.56
N GLU A 36 -9.67 8.10 -0.36
CA GLU A 36 -9.30 7.09 0.63
C GLU A 36 -10.25 5.90 0.57
N ASN A 37 -9.76 4.70 0.85
CA ASN A 37 -10.62 3.56 1.13
C ASN A 37 -10.19 2.81 2.41
N CYS A 38 -11.13 2.11 3.05
CA CYS A 38 -10.86 1.38 4.31
C CYS A 38 -9.83 0.24 4.15
N ARG A 39 -9.58 -0.18 2.90
CA ARG A 39 -8.57 -1.18 2.56
C ARG A 39 -7.13 -0.68 2.83
N SER A 40 -6.95 0.63 3.04
CA SER A 40 -5.66 1.24 3.35
C SER A 40 -5.19 0.98 4.77
N LEU A 41 -6.11 0.85 5.72
CA LEU A 41 -5.77 0.77 7.15
C LEU A 41 -4.74 -0.34 7.46
N PRO A 42 -4.91 -1.60 7.01
CA PRO A 42 -3.94 -2.65 7.32
C PRO A 42 -2.55 -2.40 6.71
N LEU A 43 -2.50 -1.75 5.54
CA LEU A 43 -1.25 -1.42 4.87
C LEU A 43 -0.53 -0.25 5.55
N LEU A 44 -1.29 0.76 6.01
CA LEU A 44 -0.75 1.89 6.77
C LEU A 44 -0.20 1.43 8.12
N ASP A 45 -0.96 0.58 8.83
CA ASP A 45 -0.49 -0.02 10.08
C ASP A 45 0.78 -0.86 9.86
N PHE A 46 0.88 -1.56 8.72
CA PHE A 46 2.09 -2.30 8.35
C PHE A 46 3.28 -1.36 8.13
N ILE A 47 3.10 -0.32 7.30
CA ILE A 47 4.15 0.67 7.01
C ILE A 47 4.68 1.30 8.29
N ASP A 48 3.78 1.73 9.18
CA ASP A 48 4.14 2.34 10.46
C ASP A 48 4.86 1.34 11.39
N SER A 49 4.27 0.15 11.59
CA SER A 49 4.84 -0.87 12.50
C SER A 49 6.22 -1.40 12.08
N GLN A 50 6.52 -1.37 10.79
CA GLN A 50 7.79 -1.83 10.23
C GLN A 50 8.75 -0.68 9.90
N ASN A 51 8.38 0.57 10.22
CA ASN A 51 9.15 1.78 9.92
C ASN A 51 9.58 1.87 8.45
N LEU A 52 8.66 1.55 7.54
CA LEU A 52 8.93 1.55 6.11
C LEU A 52 8.87 2.96 5.53
N ILE A 53 9.71 3.19 4.53
CA ILE A 53 9.74 4.44 3.79
C ILE A 53 8.91 4.26 2.51
N LEU A 54 7.94 5.15 2.32
CA LEU A 54 7.19 5.20 1.08
C LEU A 54 8.07 5.76 -0.06
N LEU A 55 8.22 4.97 -1.12
CA LEU A 55 9.00 5.37 -2.30
C LEU A 55 8.15 6.07 -3.37
N TYR A 56 6.83 5.89 -3.33
CA TYR A 56 5.91 6.52 -4.28
C TYR A 56 5.69 7.98 -3.90
N LYS A 57 5.59 8.86 -4.91
CA LYS A 57 5.30 10.27 -4.69
C LYS A 57 3.83 10.55 -4.92
N SER A 58 3.24 11.41 -4.09
CA SER A 58 1.82 11.77 -4.18
C SER A 58 1.46 12.58 -5.44
N ASP A 59 2.44 13.17 -6.11
CA ASP A 59 2.30 13.91 -7.37
C ASP A 59 2.52 13.05 -8.63
N ALA A 60 2.72 11.73 -8.48
CA ALA A 60 2.96 10.84 -9.59
C ALA A 60 1.68 10.53 -10.40
N SER A 61 1.88 10.16 -11.67
CA SER A 61 0.79 9.77 -12.57
C SER A 61 -0.02 8.58 -12.02
N PRO A 62 -1.33 8.48 -12.33
CA PRO A 62 -2.13 7.32 -11.96
C PRO A 62 -1.51 6.00 -12.46
N THR A 63 -1.46 4.98 -11.58
CA THR A 63 -0.92 3.65 -11.92
C THR A 63 -1.94 2.76 -12.65
N PHE A 64 -3.23 3.10 -12.56
CA PHE A 64 -4.32 2.41 -13.24
C PHE A 64 -5.34 3.43 -13.75
N ILE A 65 -5.71 3.32 -15.03
CA ILE A 65 -6.73 4.16 -15.67
C ILE A 65 -7.73 3.20 -16.35
N THR A 66 -9.02 3.38 -16.08
CA THR A 66 -10.10 2.62 -16.70
C THR A 66 -11.06 3.54 -17.43
N ASN A 67 -11.63 3.06 -18.54
CA ASN A 67 -12.68 3.76 -19.29
C ASN A 67 -14.09 3.51 -18.72
N ALA A 68 -14.20 2.74 -17.63
CA ALA A 68 -15.47 2.50 -16.97
C ALA A 68 -16.00 3.80 -16.34
N LYS A 69 -17.23 4.20 -16.70
CA LYS A 69 -17.94 5.24 -15.96
C LYS A 69 -18.26 4.68 -14.57
N ILE A 70 -17.61 5.24 -13.56
CA ILE A 70 -17.91 5.01 -12.14
C ILE A 70 -19.23 5.72 -11.81
#